data_AF-A0A948VIP5-F1
#
_entry.id   AF-A0A948VIP5-F1
#
_cell.length_a   1.000
_cell.length_b   1.000
_cell.length_c   1.000
_cell.angle_alpha   90.00
_cell.angle_beta   90.00
_cell.angle_gamma   90.00
#
_symmetry.space_group_name_H-M   'P 1'
#
loop_
_entity.id
_entity.type
_entity.pdbx_description
1 polymer ?
#
loop_
_entity_poly.entity_id
_entity_poly.type
_entity_poly.pdbx_seq_one_letter_code
_entity_poly.pdbx_strand_id
1 'polypeptide(L)'
;MKKWFEPFSTAWVGVVTHKLRSFLTILGIVIGVAAVIALMSIGRGASADILSRIEGMGSDLITISPGSSTFGGVRSAAGSVRTLTQEDAEAISGQVAYVDSVAPTYSTSLQVVVGGENVNSQVAGVPPEYQEIQNLEIAYGFFFSDYEYQRGAKVVVLGSNVKETLFGDTDPIGQQIRMGNNIVRVIGVLETKEGFMGSSPDDAILIPLTAMQQMVAQPRTNQGERIVSSIVLTVSDEEQTEYVVDEITSLLRDRHRLGPNVDDDFRIISIQEISETVSEATGTMTLLLGAIAAISLLVGGIGVMNIMLVSVLERTREIGIRKALGARERDIWVQFLIEAAFLTFAGGVIGVIAGWMVSYFVSSMGIMTTIVSADIVILAVSVSVGIGLFFGFYPAWNASRLNPIEALRSE
;
A
#
# COMPACT_ATOMS: atom_id res chain seq x y z
N MET A 1 -18.97 -46.61 8.53
CA MET A 1 -17.97 -45.71 9.16
C MET A 1 -16.55 -46.25 9.19
N LYS A 2 -16.27 -47.56 9.36
CA LYS A 2 -14.88 -48.10 9.34
C LYS A 2 -14.12 -47.98 8.01
N LYS A 3 -14.80 -48.07 6.84
CA LYS A 3 -14.16 -47.99 5.51
C LYS A 3 -13.51 -46.64 5.15
N TRP A 4 -13.78 -45.57 5.88
CA TRP A 4 -13.22 -44.23 5.61
C TRP A 4 -11.97 -43.90 6.44
N PHE A 5 -11.73 -44.61 7.54
CA PHE A 5 -10.57 -44.38 8.42
C PHE A 5 -9.38 -45.31 8.14
N GLU A 6 -9.60 -46.46 7.52
CA GLU A 6 -8.51 -47.36 7.09
C GLU A 6 -7.46 -46.67 6.20
N PRO A 7 -7.82 -45.83 5.20
CA PRO A 7 -6.85 -45.13 4.35
C PRO A 7 -5.87 -44.25 5.15
N PHE A 8 -6.35 -43.55 6.18
CA PHE A 8 -5.53 -42.68 7.03
C PHE A 8 -4.48 -43.45 7.84
N SER A 9 -4.84 -44.61 8.39
CA SER A 9 -3.88 -45.44 9.13
C SER A 9 -2.78 -46.02 8.23
N THR A 10 -3.12 -46.41 6.99
CA THR A 10 -2.14 -46.88 6.00
C THR A 10 -1.23 -45.76 5.48
N ALA A 11 -1.75 -44.55 5.29
CA ALA A 11 -0.95 -43.39 4.89
C ALA A 11 0.11 -43.04 5.95
N TRP A 12 -0.25 -43.13 7.23
CA TRP A 12 0.70 -42.92 8.34
C TRP A 12 1.81 -43.96 8.37
N VAL A 13 1.50 -45.24 8.17
CA VAL A 13 2.49 -46.34 8.16
C VAL A 13 3.44 -46.22 6.96
N GLY A 14 2.94 -45.86 5.78
CA GLY A 14 3.76 -45.67 4.57
C GLY A 14 4.81 -44.55 4.70
N VAL A 15 4.47 -43.45 5.38
CA VAL A 15 5.37 -42.32 5.67
C VAL A 15 6.50 -42.72 6.63
N VAL A 16 6.23 -43.62 7.58
CA VAL A 16 7.18 -44.01 8.64
C VAL A 16 8.26 -44.98 8.12
N THR A 17 7.99 -45.74 7.06
CA THR A 17 8.96 -46.69 6.46
C THR A 17 10.08 -46.03 5.65
N HIS A 18 9.85 -44.86 5.03
CA HIS A 18 10.86 -44.11 4.27
C HIS A 18 10.97 -42.65 4.73
N LYS A 19 11.33 -42.48 6.01
CA LYS A 19 11.37 -41.21 6.75
C LYS A 19 12.08 -40.06 6.02
N LEU A 20 13.25 -40.31 5.41
CA LEU A 20 14.03 -39.27 4.73
C LEU A 20 13.32 -38.76 3.47
N ARG A 21 12.70 -39.66 2.71
CA ARG A 21 12.05 -39.32 1.44
C ARG A 21 10.77 -38.54 1.71
N SER A 22 9.88 -39.07 2.56
CA SER A 22 8.66 -38.38 2.96
C SER A 22 8.94 -37.04 3.63
N PHE A 23 10.00 -36.93 4.45
CA PHE A 23 10.43 -35.66 5.03
C PHE A 23 10.83 -34.64 3.95
N LEU A 24 11.65 -35.01 2.96
CA LEU A 24 12.11 -34.10 1.91
C LEU A 24 10.96 -33.56 1.02
N THR A 25 9.94 -34.37 0.73
CA THR A 25 8.78 -33.91 -0.06
C THR A 25 7.83 -33.05 0.76
N ILE A 26 7.55 -33.43 2.01
CA ILE A 26 6.76 -32.59 2.92
C ILE A 26 7.48 -31.25 3.10
N LEU A 27 8.81 -31.25 3.23
CA LEU A 27 9.61 -30.04 3.34
C LEU A 27 9.44 -29.12 2.13
N GLY A 28 9.40 -29.66 0.90
CA GLY A 28 9.15 -28.86 -0.30
C GLY A 28 7.79 -28.15 -0.28
N ILE A 29 6.74 -28.85 0.17
CA ILE A 29 5.40 -28.26 0.34
C ILE A 29 5.38 -27.23 1.47
N VAL A 30 6.01 -27.55 2.60
CA VAL A 30 6.10 -26.66 3.77
C VAL A 30 6.78 -25.36 3.37
N ILE A 31 7.91 -25.42 2.67
CA ILE A 31 8.63 -24.23 2.20
C ILE A 31 7.77 -23.45 1.21
N GLY A 32 7.13 -24.12 0.25
CA GLY A 32 6.25 -23.47 -0.72
C GLY A 32 5.08 -22.73 -0.06
N VAL A 33 4.35 -23.40 0.83
CA VAL A 33 3.21 -22.81 1.54
C VAL A 33 3.66 -21.72 2.52
N ALA A 34 4.76 -21.92 3.23
CA ALA A 34 5.32 -20.90 4.12
C ALA A 34 5.73 -19.63 3.33
N ALA A 35 6.34 -19.80 2.16
CA ALA A 35 6.68 -18.68 1.27
C ALA A 35 5.43 -17.95 0.77
N VAL A 36 4.37 -18.67 0.37
CA VAL A 36 3.09 -18.05 -0.03
C VAL A 36 2.54 -17.18 1.11
N ILE A 37 2.45 -17.74 2.32
CA ILE A 37 1.91 -17.06 3.50
C ILE A 37 2.76 -15.83 3.83
N ALA A 38 4.08 -15.99 3.91
CA ALA A 38 4.99 -14.91 4.22
C ALA A 38 4.89 -13.78 3.19
N LEU A 39 5.07 -14.07 1.90
CA LEU A 39 5.08 -13.06 0.83
C LEU A 39 3.73 -12.33 0.72
N MET A 40 2.61 -13.05 0.78
CA MET A 40 1.29 -12.41 0.71
C MET A 40 0.97 -11.59 1.96
N SER A 41 1.38 -12.05 3.15
CA SER A 41 1.16 -11.31 4.39
C SER A 41 1.98 -10.03 4.47
N ILE A 42 3.21 -10.05 3.96
CA ILE A 42 4.09 -8.89 3.82
C ILE A 42 3.48 -7.90 2.81
N GLY A 43 3.05 -8.40 1.65
CA GLY A 43 2.39 -7.56 0.64
C GLY A 43 1.16 -6.84 1.20
N ARG A 44 0.29 -7.55 1.93
CA ARG A 44 -0.89 -6.94 2.56
C ARG A 44 -0.58 -5.97 3.68
N GLY A 45 0.41 -6.28 4.53
CA GLY A 45 0.86 -5.37 5.57
C GLY A 45 1.40 -4.07 4.97
N ALA A 46 2.29 -4.17 3.99
CA ALA A 46 2.83 -3.01 3.28
C ALA A 46 1.72 -2.15 2.64
N SER A 47 0.73 -2.78 2.00
CA SER A 47 -0.38 -2.03 1.40
C SER A 47 -1.31 -1.40 2.42
N ALA A 48 -1.60 -2.08 3.52
CA ALA A 48 -2.39 -1.51 4.61
C ALA A 48 -1.66 -0.34 5.27
N ASP A 49 -0.34 -0.42 5.45
CA ASP A 49 0.47 0.70 5.95
C ASP A 49 0.39 1.90 5.00
N ILE A 50 0.54 1.69 3.70
CA ILE A 50 0.44 2.77 2.70
C ILE A 50 -0.96 3.39 2.71
N LEU A 51 -2.01 2.57 2.71
CA LEU A 51 -3.40 3.04 2.73
C LEU A 51 -3.71 3.80 4.02
N SER A 52 -3.25 3.33 5.19
CA SER A 52 -3.46 4.04 6.45
C SER A 52 -2.77 5.40 6.50
N ARG A 53 -1.60 5.54 5.86
CA ARG A 53 -0.90 6.84 5.71
C ARG A 53 -1.69 7.79 4.82
N ILE A 54 -2.34 7.26 3.78
CA ILE A 54 -3.19 8.02 2.86
C ILE A 54 -4.49 8.45 3.58
N GLU A 55 -5.16 7.53 4.26
CA GLU A 55 -6.38 7.80 5.06
C GLU A 55 -6.13 8.84 6.15
N GLY A 56 -4.94 8.83 6.78
CA GLY A 56 -4.54 9.85 7.77
C GLY A 56 -4.43 11.28 7.24
N MET A 57 -4.45 11.46 5.91
CA MET A 57 -4.52 12.77 5.27
C MET A 57 -5.96 13.27 5.12
N GLY A 58 -6.96 12.38 5.08
CA GLY A 58 -8.35 12.68 4.68
C GLY A 58 -8.62 12.15 3.27
N SER A 59 -9.64 11.28 3.14
CA SER A 59 -10.06 10.66 1.87
C SER A 59 -10.78 11.63 0.93
N ASP A 60 -11.30 12.71 1.48
CA ASP A 60 -12.06 13.79 0.83
C ASP A 60 -11.18 14.91 0.26
N LEU A 61 -9.85 14.77 0.31
CA LEU A 61 -8.92 15.79 -0.15
C LEU A 61 -8.69 15.78 -1.65
N ILE A 62 -8.80 16.97 -2.23
CA ILE A 62 -8.39 17.28 -3.59
C ILE A 62 -7.31 18.36 -3.56
N THR A 63 -6.21 18.11 -4.26
CA THR A 63 -5.13 19.08 -4.46
C THR A 63 -5.03 19.47 -5.92
N ILE A 64 -5.05 20.78 -6.18
CA ILE A 64 -4.84 21.38 -7.48
C ILE A 64 -3.46 22.02 -7.47
N SER A 65 -2.62 21.58 -8.39
CA SER A 65 -1.25 22.08 -8.57
C SER A 65 -1.06 22.62 -9.97
N PRO A 66 -0.18 23.61 -10.18
CA PRO A 66 0.09 24.08 -11.53
C PRO A 66 0.76 23.00 -12.38
N GLY A 67 0.42 22.96 -13.66
CA GLY A 67 0.95 22.02 -14.62
C GLY A 67 2.43 22.26 -14.96
N SER A 68 2.94 21.44 -15.88
CA SER A 68 4.26 21.63 -16.49
C SER A 68 4.09 22.30 -17.85
N SER A 69 4.85 23.35 -18.16
CA SER A 69 4.87 23.90 -19.53
C SER A 69 5.78 23.06 -20.40
N THR A 70 5.38 22.86 -21.65
CA THR A 70 6.29 22.40 -22.70
C THR A 70 6.50 23.56 -23.68
N PHE A 71 7.73 24.06 -23.79
CA PHE A 71 8.07 25.11 -24.74
C PHE A 71 9.18 24.62 -25.69
N GLY A 72 8.93 24.66 -27.00
CA GLY A 72 9.92 24.27 -28.01
C GLY A 72 10.38 22.80 -27.94
N GLY A 73 9.53 21.89 -27.45
CA GLY A 73 9.88 20.48 -27.26
C GLY A 73 10.62 20.16 -25.95
N VAL A 74 10.89 21.17 -25.11
CA VAL A 74 11.45 21.00 -23.76
C VAL A 74 10.32 21.10 -22.74
N ARG A 75 10.13 20.03 -21.95
CA ARG A 75 9.20 20.01 -20.83
C ARG A 75 9.88 20.61 -19.60
N SER A 76 9.37 21.75 -19.13
CA SER A 76 9.77 22.38 -17.88
C SER A 76 9.30 21.53 -16.69
N ALA A 77 9.93 21.70 -15.53
CA ALA A 77 9.54 20.99 -14.30
C ALA A 77 8.05 21.20 -13.97
N ALA A 78 7.41 20.22 -13.31
CA ALA A 78 6.06 20.40 -12.76
C ALA A 78 6.03 21.62 -11.80
N GLY A 79 4.97 22.43 -11.86
CA GLY A 79 4.88 23.67 -11.08
C GLY A 79 5.69 24.86 -11.64
N SER A 80 6.33 24.71 -12.81
CA SER A 80 7.02 25.81 -13.49
C SER A 80 6.07 26.84 -14.11
N VAL A 81 4.84 26.41 -14.40
CA VAL A 81 3.77 27.28 -14.88
C VAL A 81 3.09 27.87 -13.67
N ARG A 82 3.01 29.19 -13.62
CA ARG A 82 2.45 29.93 -12.49
C ARG A 82 1.10 30.53 -12.90
N THR A 83 0.12 29.66 -13.14
CA THR A 83 -1.19 30.01 -13.70
C THR A 83 -2.31 30.00 -12.68
N LEU A 84 -2.25 29.13 -11.66
CA LEU A 84 -3.25 29.11 -10.60
C LEU A 84 -3.20 30.41 -9.78
N THR A 85 -4.37 30.94 -9.46
CA THR A 85 -4.54 32.18 -8.72
C THR A 85 -5.39 32.01 -7.46
N GLN A 86 -5.29 32.97 -6.55
CA GLN A 86 -6.17 33.04 -5.38
C GLN A 86 -7.62 33.25 -5.83
N GLU A 87 -7.83 34.02 -6.89
CA GLU A 87 -9.13 34.30 -7.49
C GLU A 87 -9.78 33.03 -8.07
N ASP A 88 -8.99 32.04 -8.50
CA ASP A 88 -9.50 30.71 -8.89
C ASP A 88 -10.00 29.93 -7.68
N ALA A 89 -9.31 29.99 -6.54
CA ALA A 89 -9.77 29.36 -5.31
C ALA A 89 -11.11 29.96 -4.82
N GLU A 90 -11.26 31.27 -4.92
CA GLU A 90 -12.52 31.97 -4.61
C GLU A 90 -13.64 31.55 -5.57
N ALA A 91 -13.34 31.39 -6.87
CA ALA A 91 -14.30 30.91 -7.84
C ALA A 91 -14.74 29.46 -7.57
N ILE A 92 -13.80 28.57 -7.23
CA ILE A 92 -14.09 27.18 -6.87
C ILE A 92 -15.03 27.13 -5.67
N SER A 93 -14.69 27.86 -4.59
CA SER A 93 -15.52 27.92 -3.38
C SER A 93 -16.93 28.47 -3.63
N GLY A 94 -17.10 29.41 -4.57
CA GLY A 94 -18.39 30.05 -4.82
C GLY A 94 -19.26 29.41 -5.90
N GLN A 95 -18.70 28.59 -6.79
CA GLN A 95 -19.40 28.10 -8.00
C GLN A 95 -19.51 26.58 -8.07
N VAL A 96 -18.60 25.83 -7.43
CA VAL A 96 -18.60 24.37 -7.49
C VAL A 96 -19.40 23.82 -6.30
N ALA A 97 -20.40 23.00 -6.59
CA ALA A 97 -21.18 22.31 -5.55
C ALA A 97 -20.35 21.21 -4.88
N TYR A 98 -20.71 20.83 -3.65
CA TYR A 98 -20.06 19.77 -2.85
C TYR A 98 -18.61 20.07 -2.44
N VAL A 99 -18.18 21.33 -2.53
CA VAL A 99 -16.90 21.79 -1.96
C VAL A 99 -17.16 22.39 -0.59
N ASP A 100 -16.56 21.83 0.45
CA ASP A 100 -16.77 22.28 1.84
C ASP A 100 -15.82 23.40 2.22
N SER A 101 -14.53 23.23 1.97
CA SER A 101 -13.50 24.21 2.32
C SER A 101 -12.42 24.28 1.24
N VAL A 102 -11.90 25.48 0.98
CA VAL A 102 -10.87 25.74 -0.02
C VAL A 102 -9.75 26.57 0.59
N ALA A 103 -8.53 26.05 0.54
CA ALA A 103 -7.33 26.71 1.02
C ALA A 103 -6.32 26.93 -0.12
N PRO A 104 -6.24 28.13 -0.71
CA PRO A 104 -5.11 28.50 -1.56
C PRO A 104 -3.83 28.57 -0.74
N THR A 105 -2.73 28.03 -1.26
CA THR A 105 -1.42 28.09 -0.59
C THR A 105 -0.39 28.75 -1.47
N TYR A 106 0.52 29.50 -0.86
CA TYR A 106 1.71 30.02 -1.55
C TYR A 106 2.96 29.66 -0.78
N SER A 107 3.83 28.88 -1.41
CA SER A 107 5.07 28.41 -0.79
C SER A 107 6.30 29.07 -1.38
N THR A 108 7.24 29.43 -0.52
CA THR A 108 8.58 29.86 -0.92
C THR A 108 9.63 29.36 0.07
N SER A 109 10.86 29.15 -0.38
CA SER A 109 11.96 28.79 0.50
C SER A 109 12.59 30.05 1.07
N LEU A 110 12.68 30.14 2.40
CA LEU A 110 13.31 31.25 3.09
C LEU A 110 14.27 30.75 4.16
N GLN A 111 15.35 31.51 4.35
CA GLN A 111 16.22 31.32 5.50
C GLN A 111 15.53 31.87 6.75
N VAL A 112 15.47 31.03 7.78
CA VAL A 112 14.94 31.36 9.09
C VAL A 112 16.07 31.33 10.10
N VAL A 113 16.18 32.38 10.91
CA VAL A 113 17.31 32.63 11.81
C VAL A 113 16.80 32.98 13.20
N VAL A 114 17.34 32.30 14.21
CA VAL A 114 17.08 32.54 15.63
C VAL A 114 18.41 32.49 16.39
N GLY A 115 18.81 33.61 16.99
CA GLY A 115 20.11 33.69 17.67
C GLY A 115 21.29 33.36 16.74
N GLY A 116 22.01 32.27 17.05
CA GLY A 116 23.10 31.73 16.22
C GLY A 116 22.68 30.60 15.26
N GLU A 117 21.46 30.08 15.39
CA GLU A 117 20.95 28.98 14.58
C GLU A 117 20.23 29.50 13.33
N ASN A 118 20.34 28.74 12.24
CA ASN A 118 19.58 29.01 11.03
C ASN A 118 19.22 27.74 10.28
N VAL A 119 18.09 27.78 9.59
CA VAL A 119 17.60 26.71 8.73
C VAL A 119 17.03 27.32 7.46
N ASN A 120 17.22 26.66 6.33
CA ASN A 120 16.48 26.97 5.12
C ASN A 120 15.29 26.02 5.03
N SER A 121 14.07 26.55 5.17
CA SER A 121 12.84 25.76 5.23
C SER A 121 11.82 26.31 4.24
N GLN A 122 10.83 25.47 3.91
CA GLN A 122 9.71 25.85 3.08
C GLN A 122 8.67 26.59 3.94
N VAL A 123 8.46 27.85 3.59
CA VAL A 123 7.48 28.72 4.24
C VAL A 123 6.22 28.71 3.38
N ALA A 124 5.13 28.23 3.94
CA ALA A 124 3.82 28.21 3.30
C ALA A 124 2.91 29.28 3.90
N GLY A 125 2.45 30.19 3.05
CA GLY A 125 1.34 31.08 3.32
C GLY A 125 0.04 30.30 3.13
N VAL A 126 -0.76 30.17 4.17
CA VAL A 126 -2.02 29.40 4.16
C VAL A 126 -3.13 30.16 4.89
N PRO A 127 -4.40 29.89 4.59
CA PRO A 127 -5.52 30.44 5.33
C PRO A 127 -5.87 29.57 6.56
N PRO A 128 -6.71 30.04 7.50
CA PRO A 128 -7.02 29.33 8.74
C PRO A 128 -7.61 27.93 8.54
N GLU A 129 -8.45 27.76 7.51
CA GLU A 129 -9.11 26.51 7.14
C GLU A 129 -8.12 25.41 6.76
N TYR A 130 -6.89 25.78 6.39
CA TYR A 130 -5.83 24.83 6.08
C TYR A 130 -5.51 23.88 7.24
N GLN A 131 -5.69 24.32 8.49
CA GLN A 131 -5.48 23.46 9.66
C GLN A 131 -6.44 22.27 9.66
N GLU A 132 -7.72 22.52 9.38
CA GLU A 132 -8.76 21.50 9.36
C GLU A 132 -8.63 20.61 8.13
N ILE A 133 -8.47 21.22 6.95
CA ILE A 133 -8.28 20.51 5.66
C ILE A 133 -7.12 19.51 5.75
N GLN A 134 -5.97 19.89 6.32
CA GLN A 134 -4.79 19.00 6.41
C GLN A 134 -4.76 18.15 7.69
N ASN A 135 -5.81 18.22 8.51
CA ASN A 135 -5.91 17.56 9.80
C ASN A 135 -4.62 17.76 10.64
N LEU A 136 -4.28 19.03 10.89
CA LEU A 136 -3.07 19.45 11.60
C LEU A 136 -3.35 19.63 13.10
N GLU A 137 -2.66 18.84 13.91
CA GLU A 137 -2.70 18.93 15.37
C GLU A 137 -1.61 19.87 15.89
N ILE A 138 -1.93 20.59 16.97
CA ILE A 138 -1.03 21.58 17.58
C ILE A 138 -0.51 21.01 18.90
N ALA A 139 0.80 20.75 18.96
CA ALA A 139 1.45 20.29 20.19
C ALA A 139 1.54 21.41 21.25
N TYR A 140 1.85 22.64 20.81
CA TYR A 140 2.00 23.80 21.71
C TYR A 140 1.41 25.06 21.09
N GLY A 141 0.79 25.90 21.91
CA GLY A 141 0.23 27.18 21.48
C GLY A 141 -1.08 27.03 20.70
N PHE A 142 -1.25 27.83 19.65
CA PHE A 142 -2.48 27.87 18.84
C PHE A 142 -2.14 28.10 17.37
N PHE A 143 -3.04 27.66 16.49
CA PHE A 143 -3.04 28.12 15.10
C PHE A 143 -3.54 29.56 15.01
N PHE A 144 -3.24 30.26 13.91
CA PHE A 144 -3.71 31.63 13.73
C PHE A 144 -5.20 31.69 13.39
N SER A 145 -5.87 32.71 13.92
CA SER A 145 -7.31 32.93 13.70
C SER A 145 -7.62 33.73 12.44
N ASP A 146 -8.89 33.75 12.02
CA ASP A 146 -9.39 34.63 10.95
C ASP A 146 -9.04 36.09 11.17
N TYR A 147 -9.02 36.53 12.43
CA TYR A 147 -8.67 37.91 12.78
C TYR A 147 -7.19 38.22 12.47
N GLU A 148 -6.28 37.30 12.79
CA GLU A 148 -4.86 37.43 12.46
C GLU A 148 -4.62 37.33 10.96
N TYR A 149 -5.36 36.44 10.30
CA TYR A 149 -5.35 36.31 8.84
C TYR A 149 -5.81 37.59 8.15
N GLN A 150 -6.96 38.15 8.49
CA GLN A 150 -7.48 39.37 7.85
C GLN A 150 -6.57 40.59 8.05
N ARG A 151 -5.83 40.65 9.16
CA ARG A 151 -4.88 41.75 9.45
C ARG A 151 -3.50 41.56 8.82
N GLY A 152 -3.20 40.40 8.23
CA GLY A 152 -1.85 40.09 7.79
C GLY A 152 -0.86 40.07 8.95
N ALA A 153 -1.28 39.54 10.10
CA ALA A 153 -0.43 39.47 11.28
C ALA A 153 0.83 38.65 10.99
N LYS A 154 2.00 39.18 11.36
CA LYS A 154 3.30 38.52 11.21
C LYS A 154 3.51 37.47 12.31
N VAL A 155 2.69 36.43 12.28
CA VAL A 155 2.72 35.28 13.19
C VAL A 155 3.08 34.01 12.43
N VAL A 156 3.59 33.01 13.15
CA VAL A 156 4.06 31.76 12.55
C VAL A 156 3.76 30.56 13.44
N VAL A 157 3.43 29.44 12.79
CA VAL A 157 3.32 28.11 13.37
C VAL A 157 4.45 27.25 12.79
N LEU A 158 5.23 26.60 13.66
CA LEU A 158 6.41 25.84 13.27
C LEU A 158 6.10 24.34 13.21
N GLY A 159 6.63 23.65 12.21
CA GLY A 159 6.75 22.19 12.24
C GLY A 159 7.68 21.71 13.35
N SER A 160 7.50 20.46 13.77
CA SER A 160 8.20 19.86 14.90
C SER A 160 9.74 19.83 14.71
N ASN A 161 10.23 19.45 13.53
CA ASN A 161 11.66 19.43 13.19
C ASN A 161 12.27 20.84 13.14
N VAL A 162 11.52 21.82 12.60
CA VAL A 162 11.96 23.22 12.55
C VAL A 162 12.10 23.78 13.97
N LYS A 163 11.14 23.48 14.85
CA LYS A 163 11.22 23.85 16.27
C LYS A 163 12.45 23.25 16.92
N GLU A 164 12.68 21.95 16.74
CA GLU A 164 13.83 21.25 17.34
C GLU A 164 15.17 21.86 16.86
N THR A 165 15.29 22.12 15.56
CA THR A 165 16.50 22.71 14.98
C THR A 165 16.77 24.13 15.48
N LEU A 166 15.75 24.99 15.56
CA LEU A 166 15.93 26.40 15.89
C LEU A 166 15.94 26.70 17.39
N PHE A 167 15.26 25.90 18.21
CA PHE A 167 15.05 26.17 19.64
C PHE A 167 15.51 25.05 20.56
N GLY A 168 15.76 23.84 20.06
CA GLY A 168 16.06 22.66 20.87
C GLY A 168 14.96 22.41 21.90
N ASP A 169 15.35 22.32 23.17
CA ASP A 169 14.43 22.15 24.32
C ASP A 169 13.76 23.46 24.77
N THR A 170 14.13 24.61 24.20
CA THR A 170 13.59 25.91 24.61
C THR A 170 12.15 26.08 24.11
N ASP A 171 11.29 26.70 24.92
CA ASP A 171 9.93 27.06 24.52
C ASP A 171 9.94 28.15 23.44
N PRO A 172 9.49 27.87 22.20
CA PRO A 172 9.50 28.84 21.12
C PRO A 172 8.34 29.85 21.20
N ILE A 173 7.29 29.57 21.99
CA ILE A 173 6.05 30.36 21.96
C ILE A 173 6.31 31.80 22.41
N GLY A 174 5.81 32.76 21.62
CA GLY A 174 5.97 34.19 21.85
C GLY A 174 7.34 34.76 21.43
N GLN A 175 8.31 33.92 21.09
CA GLN A 175 9.60 34.37 20.60
C GLN A 175 9.52 34.93 19.18
N GLN A 176 10.50 35.78 18.84
CA GLN A 176 10.61 36.37 17.52
C GLN A 176 11.67 35.65 16.70
N ILE A 177 11.33 35.31 15.46
CA ILE A 177 12.25 34.70 14.51
C ILE A 177 12.40 35.61 13.29
N ARG A 178 13.60 35.63 12.70
CA ARG A 178 13.84 36.36 11.47
C ARG A 178 13.65 35.41 10.29
N MET A 179 12.77 35.77 9.37
CA MET A 179 12.45 35.01 8.17
C MET A 179 12.68 35.90 6.95
N GLY A 180 13.78 35.66 6.23
CA GLY A 180 14.33 36.60 5.27
C GLY A 180 14.56 37.97 5.91
N ASN A 181 13.90 39.00 5.38
CA ASN A 181 14.02 40.38 5.89
C ASN A 181 12.93 40.77 6.91
N ASN A 182 12.06 39.84 7.28
CA ASN A 182 10.94 40.10 8.17
C ASN A 182 11.15 39.44 9.54
N ILE A 183 10.61 40.08 10.57
CA ILE A 183 10.53 39.49 11.92
C ILE A 183 9.08 39.03 12.12
N VAL A 184 8.91 37.77 12.52
CA VAL A 184 7.61 37.17 12.83
C VAL A 184 7.64 36.59 14.24
N ARG A 185 6.47 36.45 14.85
CA ARG A 185 6.33 35.91 16.21
C ARG A 185 5.75 34.49 16.18
N VAL A 186 6.38 33.57 16.89
CA VAL A 186 5.88 32.19 17.01
C VAL A 186 4.65 32.16 17.92
N ILE A 187 3.59 31.50 17.46
CA ILE A 187 2.33 31.35 18.21
C ILE A 187 1.93 29.88 18.42
N GLY A 188 2.51 28.97 17.65
CA GLY A 188 2.21 27.55 17.75
C GLY A 188 3.31 26.66 17.19
N VAL A 189 3.23 25.38 17.55
CA VAL A 189 4.09 24.30 17.05
C VAL A 189 3.19 23.11 16.72
N LEU A 190 3.36 22.56 15.52
CA LEU A 190 2.63 21.37 15.08
C LEU A 190 3.07 20.13 15.87
N GLU A 191 2.14 19.22 16.12
CA GLU A 191 2.47 17.87 16.55
C GLU A 191 3.15 17.11 15.40
N THR A 192 4.06 16.19 15.77
CA THR A 192 4.80 15.40 14.78
C THR A 192 3.84 14.53 13.98
N LYS A 193 3.83 14.72 12.66
CA LYS A 193 2.98 13.96 11.73
C LYS A 193 3.84 13.39 10.62
N GLU A 194 3.79 12.07 10.43
CA GLU A 194 4.56 11.43 9.36
C GLU A 194 4.22 12.05 7.99
N GLY A 195 5.25 12.49 7.28
CA GLY A 195 5.11 13.02 5.93
C GLY A 195 4.69 11.96 4.92
N PHE A 196 4.08 12.42 3.83
CA PHE A 196 3.70 11.58 2.69
C PHE A 196 4.36 12.11 1.41
N MET A 197 4.81 11.19 0.54
CA MET A 197 5.44 11.50 -0.76
C MET A 197 6.56 12.56 -0.71
N GLY A 198 7.37 12.56 0.35
CA GLY A 198 8.52 13.48 0.49
C GLY A 198 8.15 14.89 0.94
N SER A 199 6.89 15.15 1.30
CA SER A 199 6.45 16.37 1.99
C SER A 199 6.14 16.03 3.45
N SER A 200 6.84 16.68 4.39
CA SER A 200 6.56 16.55 5.82
C SER A 200 6.04 17.87 6.40
N PRO A 201 4.88 17.88 7.07
CA PRO A 201 4.44 19.02 7.87
C PRO A 201 5.45 19.42 8.96
N ASP A 202 6.29 18.47 9.40
CA ASP A 202 7.32 18.70 10.43
C ASP A 202 8.41 19.67 10.00
N ASP A 203 8.67 19.76 8.69
CA ASP A 203 9.69 20.65 8.11
C ASP A 203 9.09 21.97 7.63
N ALA A 204 7.77 22.13 7.72
CA ALA A 204 7.04 23.28 7.21
C ALA A 204 7.01 24.44 8.21
N ILE A 205 6.93 25.67 7.67
CA ILE A 205 6.69 26.88 8.43
C ILE A 205 5.42 27.52 7.89
N LEU A 206 4.37 27.58 8.71
CA LEU A 206 3.05 28.05 8.31
C LEU A 206 2.84 29.49 8.79
N ILE A 207 2.48 30.38 7.87
CA ILE A 207 2.11 31.77 8.17
C ILE A 207 0.79 32.12 7.49
N PRO A 208 0.06 33.15 7.95
CA PRO A 208 -1.10 33.64 7.22
C PRO A 208 -0.75 34.01 5.78
N LEU A 209 -1.53 33.54 4.80
CA LEU A 209 -1.31 33.85 3.37
C LEU A 209 -1.24 35.37 3.13
N THR A 210 -2.09 36.14 3.81
CA THR A 210 -2.09 37.61 3.78
C THR A 210 -0.79 38.22 4.30
N ALA A 211 -0.16 37.63 5.32
CA ALA A 211 1.14 38.06 5.83
C ALA A 211 2.27 37.70 4.85
N MET A 212 2.22 36.49 4.28
CA MET A 212 3.13 36.05 3.22
C MET A 212 3.15 37.04 2.04
N GLN A 213 1.96 37.45 1.60
CA GLN A 213 1.76 38.41 0.51
C GLN A 213 2.35 39.81 0.79
N GLN A 214 2.45 40.21 2.06
CA GLN A 214 3.09 41.46 2.46
C GLN A 214 4.61 41.31 2.64
N MET A 215 5.06 40.11 3.01
CA MET A 215 6.44 39.82 3.35
C MET A 215 7.29 39.51 2.12
N VAL A 216 6.71 38.86 1.11
CA VAL A 216 7.39 38.36 -0.07
C VAL A 216 6.70 38.92 -1.31
N ALA A 217 7.50 39.40 -2.27
CA ALA A 217 6.98 39.85 -3.56
C ALA A 217 6.41 38.65 -4.34
N GLN A 218 5.10 38.49 -4.30
CA GLN A 218 4.41 37.42 -5.01
C GLN A 218 4.27 37.78 -6.50
N PRO A 219 4.59 36.84 -7.41
CA PRO A 219 4.27 36.97 -8.82
C PRO A 219 2.77 37.22 -9.03
N ARG A 220 2.43 37.99 -10.05
CA ARG A 220 1.06 38.21 -10.49
C ARG A 220 0.87 37.78 -11.93
N THR A 221 -0.36 37.41 -12.27
CA THR A 221 -0.72 37.18 -13.68
C THR A 221 -0.67 38.50 -14.45
N ASN A 222 -0.73 38.43 -15.78
CA ASN A 222 -0.85 39.62 -16.64
C ASN A 222 -2.12 40.44 -16.34
N GLN A 223 -3.11 39.84 -15.68
CA GLN A 223 -4.36 40.48 -15.29
C GLN A 223 -4.30 41.09 -13.86
N GLY A 224 -3.18 40.90 -13.16
CA GLY A 224 -2.95 41.43 -11.81
C GLY A 224 -3.39 40.49 -10.66
N GLU A 225 -3.84 39.28 -10.99
CA GLU A 225 -4.28 38.25 -10.03
C GLU A 225 -3.09 37.65 -9.27
N ARG A 226 -3.33 37.14 -8.06
CA ARG A 226 -2.26 36.66 -7.17
C ARG A 226 -1.99 35.18 -7.40
N ILE A 227 -0.77 34.85 -7.83
CA ILE A 227 -0.39 33.47 -8.17
C ILE A 227 -0.20 32.62 -6.92
N VAL A 228 -0.89 31.49 -6.83
CA VAL A 228 -0.74 30.51 -5.74
C VAL A 228 0.12 29.32 -6.19
N SER A 229 0.71 28.62 -5.21
CA SER A 229 1.52 27.41 -5.45
C SER A 229 0.66 26.16 -5.57
N SER A 230 -0.46 26.11 -4.87
CA SER A 230 -1.48 25.07 -4.99
C SER A 230 -2.80 25.56 -4.38
N ILE A 231 -3.87 24.86 -4.67
CA ILE A 231 -5.17 25.00 -4.01
C ILE A 231 -5.52 23.64 -3.44
N VAL A 232 -5.77 23.57 -2.14
CA VAL A 232 -6.22 22.33 -1.48
C VAL A 232 -7.67 22.53 -1.06
N LEU A 233 -8.51 21.52 -1.23
CA LEU A 233 -9.91 21.58 -0.83
C LEU A 233 -10.41 20.23 -0.34
N THR A 234 -11.51 20.26 0.42
CA THR A 234 -12.27 19.09 0.86
C THR A 234 -13.62 19.01 0.15
N VAL A 235 -14.07 17.78 -0.07
CA VAL A 235 -15.36 17.47 -0.71
C VAL A 235 -16.36 17.01 0.36
N SER A 236 -17.59 17.51 0.31
CA SER A 236 -18.64 17.16 1.29
C SER A 236 -19.07 15.69 1.24
N ASP A 237 -18.95 15.07 0.06
CA ASP A 237 -19.37 13.71 -0.22
C ASP A 237 -18.35 13.03 -1.15
N GLU A 238 -17.67 12.01 -0.65
CA GLU A 238 -16.64 11.27 -1.38
C GLU A 238 -17.18 10.66 -2.69
N GLU A 239 -18.48 10.31 -2.75
CA GLU A 239 -19.10 9.77 -3.97
C GLU A 239 -19.20 10.82 -5.09
N GLN A 240 -19.15 12.12 -4.74
CA GLN A 240 -19.20 13.23 -5.70
C GLN A 240 -17.81 13.72 -6.13
N THR A 241 -16.73 13.07 -5.70
CA THR A 241 -15.35 13.47 -6.04
C THR A 241 -15.13 13.61 -7.54
N GLU A 242 -15.59 12.65 -8.35
CA GLU A 242 -15.44 12.69 -9.81
C GLU A 242 -16.18 13.88 -10.43
N TYR A 243 -17.42 14.13 -9.97
CA TYR A 243 -18.19 15.30 -10.40
C TYR A 243 -17.50 16.62 -10.05
N VAL A 244 -16.95 16.73 -8.83
CA VAL A 244 -16.23 17.92 -8.38
C VAL A 244 -14.95 18.14 -9.20
N VAL A 245 -14.20 17.08 -9.50
CA VAL A 245 -13.00 17.16 -10.36
C VAL A 245 -13.36 17.67 -11.76
N ASP A 246 -14.43 17.14 -12.37
CA ASP A 246 -14.89 17.55 -13.70
C ASP A 246 -15.38 19.00 -13.74
N GLU A 247 -16.13 19.43 -12.72
CA GLU A 247 -16.65 20.80 -12.61
C GLU A 247 -15.51 21.80 -12.38
N ILE A 248 -14.56 21.49 -11.49
CA ILE A 248 -13.34 22.31 -11.28
C ILE A 248 -12.52 22.38 -12.57
N THR A 249 -12.36 21.27 -13.27
CA THR A 249 -11.63 21.24 -14.55
C THR A 249 -12.28 22.17 -15.56
N SER A 250 -13.61 22.09 -15.70
CA SER A 250 -14.37 22.95 -16.61
C SER A 250 -14.27 24.42 -16.23
N LEU A 251 -14.40 24.74 -14.94
CA LEU A 251 -14.30 26.10 -14.40
C LEU A 251 -12.91 26.71 -14.65
N LEU A 252 -11.85 25.98 -14.31
CA LEU A 252 -10.47 26.46 -14.50
C LEU A 252 -10.13 26.61 -15.98
N ARG A 253 -10.57 25.68 -16.84
CA ARG A 253 -10.37 25.80 -18.30
C ARG A 253 -11.04 27.05 -18.87
N ASP A 254 -12.25 27.39 -18.43
CA ASP A 254 -12.92 28.62 -18.84
C ASP A 254 -12.18 29.87 -18.36
N ARG A 255 -11.84 29.91 -17.06
CA ARG A 255 -11.13 31.05 -16.44
C ARG A 255 -9.75 31.29 -17.03
N HIS A 256 -9.01 30.22 -17.30
CA HIS A 256 -7.68 30.25 -17.92
C HIS A 256 -7.74 30.40 -19.45
N ARG A 257 -8.95 30.42 -20.04
CA ARG A 257 -9.20 30.56 -21.49
C ARG A 257 -8.53 29.45 -22.31
N LEU A 258 -8.58 28.21 -21.82
CA LEU A 258 -8.02 27.04 -22.48
C LEU A 258 -8.98 26.52 -23.56
N GLY A 259 -8.53 26.51 -24.81
CA GLY A 259 -9.29 25.95 -25.93
C GLY A 259 -9.42 24.42 -25.85
N PRO A 260 -10.37 23.80 -26.59
CA PRO A 260 -10.65 22.36 -26.49
C PRO A 260 -9.47 21.44 -26.87
N ASN A 261 -8.49 21.95 -27.63
CA ASN A 261 -7.30 21.20 -28.04
C ASN A 261 -6.02 21.65 -27.30
N VAL A 262 -6.18 22.34 -26.17
CA VAL A 262 -5.08 22.77 -25.31
C VAL A 262 -5.10 21.93 -24.04
N ASP A 263 -3.94 21.34 -23.73
CA ASP A 263 -3.72 20.61 -22.48
C ASP A 263 -3.94 21.52 -21.27
N ASP A 264 -4.39 20.94 -20.16
CA ASP A 264 -4.56 21.68 -18.91
C ASP A 264 -3.24 22.23 -18.40
N ASP A 265 -3.27 23.49 -17.95
CA ASP A 265 -2.15 24.16 -17.30
C ASP A 265 -2.16 23.98 -15.77
N PHE A 266 -3.03 23.10 -15.28
CA PHE A 266 -3.16 22.66 -13.91
C PHE A 266 -3.27 21.13 -13.88
N ARG A 267 -3.07 20.56 -12.69
CA ARG A 267 -3.26 19.15 -12.40
C ARG A 267 -4.05 19.02 -11.12
N ILE A 268 -5.18 18.32 -11.21
CA ILE A 268 -6.01 17.94 -10.07
C ILE A 268 -5.61 16.53 -9.66
N ILE A 269 -5.42 16.30 -8.37
CA ILE A 269 -5.12 14.98 -7.81
C ILE A 269 -6.02 14.82 -6.58
N SER A 270 -6.83 13.76 -6.56
CA SER A 270 -7.59 13.37 -5.37
C SER A 270 -6.86 12.28 -4.59
N ILE A 271 -7.08 12.23 -3.28
CA ILE A 271 -6.58 11.13 -2.45
C ILE A 271 -7.20 9.79 -2.87
N GLN A 272 -8.45 9.80 -3.32
CA GLN A 272 -9.14 8.62 -3.85
C GLN A 272 -8.42 8.03 -5.09
N GLU A 273 -8.03 8.86 -6.06
CA GLU A 273 -7.29 8.41 -7.26
C GLU A 273 -5.94 7.77 -6.87
N ILE A 274 -5.24 8.34 -5.88
CA ILE A 274 -3.99 7.79 -5.35
C ILE A 274 -4.25 6.42 -4.69
N SER A 275 -5.30 6.32 -3.86
CA SER A 275 -5.68 5.09 -3.16
C SER A 275 -6.00 3.96 -4.15
N GLU A 276 -6.74 4.27 -5.21
CA GLU A 276 -7.06 3.33 -6.29
C GLU A 276 -5.81 2.87 -7.04
N THR A 277 -4.94 3.81 -7.40
CA THR A 277 -3.66 3.50 -8.07
C THR A 277 -2.76 2.61 -7.21
N VAL A 278 -2.68 2.89 -5.90
CA VAL A 278 -1.93 2.07 -4.95
C VAL A 278 -2.54 0.68 -4.80
N SER A 279 -3.87 0.59 -4.77
CA SER A 279 -4.61 -0.66 -4.69
C SER A 279 -4.39 -1.53 -5.94
N GLU A 280 -4.42 -0.92 -7.13
CA GLU A 280 -4.13 -1.61 -8.40
C GLU A 280 -2.67 -2.10 -8.46
N ALA A 281 -1.71 -1.25 -8.10
CA ALA A 281 -0.29 -1.60 -8.06
C ALA A 281 -0.03 -2.73 -7.06
N THR A 282 -0.64 -2.65 -5.87
CA THR A 282 -0.64 -3.70 -4.84
C THR A 282 -1.21 -5.01 -5.37
N GLY A 283 -2.35 -4.95 -6.06
CA GLY A 283 -2.99 -6.11 -6.67
C GLY A 283 -2.05 -6.81 -7.66
N THR A 284 -1.40 -6.01 -8.52
CA THR A 284 -0.41 -6.49 -9.48
C THR A 284 0.77 -7.15 -8.79
N MET A 285 1.33 -6.53 -7.75
CA MET A 285 2.42 -7.10 -6.97
C MET A 285 2.00 -8.40 -6.25
N THR A 286 0.78 -8.46 -5.73
CA THR A 286 0.21 -9.66 -5.12
C THR A 286 0.10 -10.80 -6.14
N LEU A 287 -0.33 -10.52 -7.37
CA LEU A 287 -0.37 -11.50 -8.45
C LEU A 287 1.02 -12.04 -8.81
N LEU A 288 2.03 -11.16 -8.90
CA LEU A 288 3.42 -11.55 -9.17
C LEU A 288 3.98 -12.44 -8.05
N LEU A 289 3.78 -12.05 -6.79
CA LEU A 289 4.18 -12.87 -5.64
C LEU A 289 3.44 -14.21 -5.62
N GLY A 290 2.15 -14.20 -5.94
CA GLY A 290 1.32 -15.40 -6.12
C GLY A 290 1.85 -16.33 -7.22
N ALA A 291 2.32 -15.79 -8.34
CA ALA A 291 2.92 -16.59 -9.42
C ALA A 291 4.25 -17.23 -8.99
N ILE A 292 5.12 -16.49 -8.30
CA ILE A 292 6.39 -17.04 -7.76
C ILE A 292 6.12 -18.13 -6.73
N ALA A 293 5.15 -17.90 -5.85
CA ALA A 293 4.63 -18.86 -4.89
C ALA A 293 4.08 -20.12 -5.58
N ALA A 294 3.29 -19.96 -6.64
CA ALA A 294 2.74 -21.06 -7.42
C ALA A 294 3.83 -21.91 -8.07
N ILE A 295 4.88 -21.29 -8.62
CA ILE A 295 6.05 -22.01 -9.17
C ILE A 295 6.75 -22.83 -8.06
N SER A 296 6.94 -22.23 -6.89
CA SER A 296 7.56 -22.91 -5.74
C SER A 296 6.75 -24.13 -5.29
N LEU A 297 5.42 -23.98 -5.25
CA LEU A 297 4.52 -25.09 -4.94
C LEU A 297 4.50 -26.16 -6.04
N LEU A 298 4.64 -25.78 -7.31
CA LEU A 298 4.74 -26.72 -8.43
C LEU A 298 5.98 -27.61 -8.28
N VAL A 299 7.14 -27.03 -7.91
CA VAL A 299 8.35 -27.80 -7.59
C VAL A 299 8.10 -28.77 -6.43
N GLY A 300 7.39 -28.34 -5.39
CA GLY A 300 6.93 -29.23 -4.31
C GLY A 300 6.02 -30.36 -4.81
N GLY A 301 5.11 -30.05 -5.74
CA GLY A 301 4.21 -31.00 -6.39
C GLY A 301 4.93 -32.07 -7.20
N ILE A 302 6.00 -31.72 -7.92
CA ILE A 302 6.87 -32.71 -8.60
C ILE A 302 7.49 -33.68 -7.59
N GLY A 303 7.86 -33.18 -6.40
CA GLY A 303 8.32 -34.02 -5.29
C GLY A 303 7.26 -35.01 -4.81
N VAL A 304 5.98 -34.60 -4.77
CA VAL A 304 4.84 -35.48 -4.46
C VAL A 304 4.69 -36.56 -5.52
N MET A 305 4.70 -36.18 -6.80
CA MET A 305 4.61 -37.13 -7.91
C MET A 305 5.70 -38.20 -7.84
N ASN A 306 6.96 -37.77 -7.63
CA ASN A 306 8.09 -38.70 -7.57
C ASN A 306 7.98 -39.67 -6.40
N ILE A 307 7.57 -39.21 -5.21
CA ILE A 307 7.32 -40.13 -4.10
C ILE A 307 6.21 -41.11 -4.43
N MET A 308 5.11 -40.63 -5.01
CA MET A 308 3.98 -41.47 -5.32
C MET A 308 4.34 -42.53 -6.37
N LEU A 309 5.13 -42.20 -7.40
CA LEU A 309 5.65 -43.18 -8.36
C LEU A 309 6.47 -44.27 -7.68
N VAL A 310 7.40 -43.89 -6.80
CA VAL A 310 8.23 -44.86 -6.10
C VAL A 310 7.41 -45.69 -5.11
N SER A 311 6.45 -45.08 -4.40
CA SER A 311 5.55 -45.80 -3.49
C SER A 311 4.69 -46.84 -4.22
N VAL A 312 4.21 -46.51 -5.43
CA VAL A 312 3.47 -47.46 -6.27
C VAL A 312 4.36 -48.64 -6.67
N LEU A 313 5.62 -48.38 -7.03
CA LEU A 313 6.58 -49.43 -7.38
C LEU A 313 6.90 -50.34 -6.18
N GLU A 314 7.14 -49.76 -5.01
CA GLU A 314 7.40 -50.50 -3.76
C GLU A 314 6.18 -51.33 -3.31
N ARG A 315 4.96 -50.86 -3.61
CA ARG A 315 3.70 -51.53 -3.23
C ARG A 315 3.05 -52.32 -4.37
N THR A 316 3.77 -52.58 -5.46
CA THR A 316 3.25 -53.27 -6.66
C THR A 316 2.58 -54.59 -6.32
N ARG A 317 3.24 -55.44 -5.50
CA ARG A 317 2.70 -56.74 -5.07
C ARG A 317 1.44 -56.61 -4.22
N GLU A 318 1.38 -55.63 -3.31
CA GLU A 318 0.19 -55.36 -2.49
C GLU A 318 -1.01 -54.96 -3.36
N ILE A 319 -0.78 -54.10 -4.35
CA ILE A 319 -1.81 -53.68 -5.31
C ILE A 319 -2.30 -54.88 -6.13
N GLY A 320 -1.39 -55.74 -6.58
CA GLY A 320 -1.70 -56.97 -7.32
C GLY A 320 -2.61 -57.92 -6.54
N ILE A 321 -2.32 -58.14 -5.24
CA ILE A 321 -3.16 -58.96 -4.35
C ILE A 321 -4.56 -58.36 -4.21
N ARG A 322 -4.68 -57.04 -3.98
CA ARG A 322 -5.99 -56.37 -3.85
C ARG A 322 -6.83 -56.48 -5.11
N LYS A 323 -6.21 -56.31 -6.29
CA LYS A 323 -6.91 -56.49 -7.57
C LYS A 323 -7.31 -57.95 -7.81
N ALA A 324 -6.46 -58.92 -7.47
CA ALA A 324 -6.79 -60.34 -7.58
C ALA A 324 -7.97 -60.75 -6.68
N LEU A 325 -8.15 -60.06 -5.54
CA LEU A 325 -9.28 -60.21 -4.63
C LEU A 325 -10.54 -59.41 -5.06
N GLY A 326 -10.49 -58.71 -6.21
CA GLY A 326 -11.66 -58.04 -6.80
C GLY A 326 -11.76 -56.53 -6.57
N ALA A 327 -10.70 -55.85 -6.10
CA ALA A 327 -10.68 -54.38 -6.02
C ALA A 327 -10.81 -53.76 -7.42
N ARG A 328 -11.68 -52.76 -7.59
CA ARG A 328 -11.85 -52.04 -8.85
C ARG A 328 -10.69 -51.07 -9.05
N GLU A 329 -10.41 -50.68 -10.29
CA GLU A 329 -9.40 -49.64 -10.59
C GLU A 329 -9.68 -48.36 -9.80
N ARG A 330 -10.96 -48.00 -9.66
CA ARG A 330 -11.42 -46.86 -8.86
C ARG A 330 -11.02 -46.92 -7.40
N ASP A 331 -11.04 -48.09 -6.79
CA ASP A 331 -10.68 -48.23 -5.39
C ASP A 331 -9.18 -47.95 -5.18
N ILE A 332 -8.35 -48.37 -6.15
CA ILE A 332 -6.89 -48.17 -6.12
C ILE A 332 -6.52 -46.70 -6.36
N TRP A 333 -7.00 -46.07 -7.44
CA TRP A 333 -6.59 -44.69 -7.71
C TRP A 333 -7.16 -43.69 -6.69
N VAL A 334 -8.36 -43.91 -6.14
CA VAL A 334 -8.90 -43.07 -5.06
C VAL A 334 -8.07 -43.20 -3.78
N GLN A 335 -7.60 -44.40 -3.44
CA GLN A 335 -6.74 -44.60 -2.27
C GLN A 335 -5.43 -43.80 -2.37
N PHE A 336 -4.71 -43.93 -3.49
CA PHE A 336 -3.46 -43.19 -3.69
C PHE A 336 -3.69 -41.68 -3.79
N LEU A 337 -4.82 -41.25 -4.38
CA LEU A 337 -5.15 -39.83 -4.45
C LEU A 337 -5.45 -39.23 -3.07
N ILE A 338 -6.12 -39.98 -2.18
CA ILE A 338 -6.33 -39.58 -0.78
C ILE A 338 -5.01 -39.52 -0.03
N GLU A 339 -4.07 -40.45 -0.28
CA GLU A 339 -2.74 -40.45 0.33
C GLU A 339 -1.95 -39.18 -0.07
N ALA A 340 -1.97 -38.82 -1.35
CA ALA A 340 -1.36 -37.58 -1.85
C ALA A 340 -2.03 -36.32 -1.27
N ALA A 341 -3.37 -36.28 -1.21
CA ALA A 341 -4.12 -35.18 -0.62
C ALA A 341 -3.81 -35.01 0.87
N PHE A 342 -3.68 -36.11 1.62
CA PHE A 342 -3.35 -36.08 3.04
C PHE A 342 -1.93 -35.56 3.29
N LEU A 343 -0.95 -36.03 2.50
CA LEU A 343 0.44 -35.58 2.60
C LEU A 343 0.56 -34.07 2.33
N THR A 344 -0.10 -33.60 1.29
CA THR A 344 -0.07 -32.18 0.89
C THR A 344 -0.87 -31.29 1.84
N PHE A 345 -1.99 -31.79 2.37
CA PHE A 345 -2.72 -31.11 3.44
C PHE A 345 -1.87 -30.97 4.71
N ALA A 346 -1.22 -32.05 5.17
CA ALA A 346 -0.37 -32.02 6.35
C ALA A 346 0.84 -31.07 6.16
N GLY A 347 1.50 -31.15 5.01
CA GLY A 347 2.56 -30.20 4.63
C GLY A 347 2.05 -28.76 4.54
N GLY A 348 0.83 -28.56 4.05
CA GLY A 348 0.19 -27.25 4.00
C GLY A 348 -0.09 -26.67 5.38
N VAL A 349 -0.64 -27.45 6.31
CA VAL A 349 -0.87 -27.00 7.69
C VAL A 349 0.44 -26.64 8.38
N ILE A 350 1.47 -27.47 8.25
CA ILE A 350 2.80 -27.18 8.81
C ILE A 350 3.41 -25.94 8.15
N GLY A 351 3.25 -25.79 6.82
CA GLY A 351 3.68 -24.63 6.06
C GLY A 351 2.98 -23.34 6.50
N VAL A 352 1.68 -23.39 6.79
CA VAL A 352 0.94 -22.24 7.34
C VAL A 352 1.50 -21.83 8.70
N ILE A 353 1.74 -22.79 9.59
CA ILE A 353 2.32 -22.51 10.91
C ILE A 353 3.73 -21.90 10.76
N ALA A 354 4.57 -22.47 9.88
CA ALA A 354 5.90 -21.95 9.60
C ALA A 354 5.86 -20.54 8.99
N GLY A 355 4.99 -20.31 8.01
CA GLY A 355 4.78 -19.01 7.38
C GLY A 355 4.31 -17.97 8.38
N TRP A 356 3.35 -18.32 9.23
CA TRP A 356 2.87 -17.43 10.30
C TRP A 356 3.97 -17.07 11.30
N MET A 357 4.81 -18.03 11.70
CA MET A 357 5.97 -17.75 12.55
C MET A 357 6.97 -16.80 11.88
N VAL A 358 7.24 -16.97 10.58
CA VAL A 358 8.09 -16.05 9.82
C VAL A 358 7.48 -14.65 9.78
N SER A 359 6.20 -14.53 9.43
CA SER A 359 5.48 -13.24 9.38
C SER A 359 5.49 -12.54 10.74
N TYR A 360 5.24 -13.29 11.83
CA TYR A 360 5.28 -12.76 13.19
C TYR A 360 6.68 -12.27 13.57
N PHE A 361 7.72 -13.04 13.23
CA PHE A 361 9.10 -12.64 13.50
C PHE A 361 9.48 -11.36 12.77
N VAL A 362 9.15 -11.26 11.47
CA VAL A 362 9.37 -10.05 10.65
C VAL A 362 8.65 -8.83 11.25
N SER A 363 7.39 -9.00 11.67
CA SER A 363 6.62 -7.92 12.29
C SER A 363 7.21 -7.51 13.65
N SER A 364 7.65 -8.47 14.47
CA SER A 364 8.22 -8.19 15.79
C SER A 364 9.56 -7.44 15.74
N MET A 365 10.31 -7.58 14.65
CA MET A 365 11.56 -6.85 14.44
C MET A 365 11.33 -5.38 14.03
N GLY A 366 10.08 -4.97 13.80
CA GLY A 366 9.75 -3.61 13.34
C GLY A 366 10.20 -3.33 11.91
N ILE A 367 10.53 -4.36 11.12
CA ILE A 367 10.99 -4.18 9.73
C ILE A 367 9.81 -3.78 8.83
N MET A 368 8.67 -4.46 8.99
CA MET A 368 7.46 -4.22 8.21
C MET A 368 6.25 -4.81 8.94
N THR A 369 5.06 -4.19 8.82
CA THR A 369 3.83 -4.83 9.30
C THR A 369 3.50 -6.03 8.43
N THR A 370 2.97 -7.09 9.03
CA THR A 370 2.51 -8.26 8.29
C THR A 370 1.09 -8.61 8.72
N ILE A 371 0.22 -8.85 7.75
CA ILE A 371 -1.18 -9.18 8.01
C ILE A 371 -1.46 -10.57 7.48
N VAL A 372 -1.62 -11.52 8.41
CA VAL A 372 -2.02 -12.90 8.09
C VAL A 372 -3.52 -13.03 8.28
N SER A 373 -4.24 -13.12 7.16
CA SER A 373 -5.70 -13.21 7.13
C SER A 373 -6.18 -14.61 6.72
N ALA A 374 -7.41 -14.93 7.12
CA ALA A 374 -7.98 -16.27 6.94
C ALA A 374 -8.10 -16.68 5.46
N ASP A 375 -8.35 -15.73 4.55
CA ASP A 375 -8.45 -15.98 3.12
C ASP A 375 -7.11 -16.39 2.49
N ILE A 376 -5.97 -15.82 2.93
CA ILE A 376 -4.64 -16.28 2.49
C ILE A 376 -4.40 -17.72 2.96
N VAL A 377 -4.75 -18.02 4.22
CA VAL A 377 -4.59 -19.37 4.78
C VAL A 377 -5.44 -20.39 4.02
N ILE A 378 -6.71 -20.07 3.78
CA ILE A 378 -7.63 -20.92 3.02
C ILE A 378 -7.11 -21.13 1.60
N LEU A 379 -6.65 -20.06 0.93
CA LEU A 379 -6.08 -20.13 -0.41
C LEU A 379 -4.84 -21.02 -0.44
N ALA A 380 -3.88 -20.81 0.46
CA ALA A 380 -2.63 -21.56 0.49
C ALA A 380 -2.85 -23.06 0.76
N VAL A 381 -3.74 -23.41 1.70
CA VAL A 381 -4.10 -24.80 1.97
C VAL A 381 -4.85 -25.43 0.79
N SER A 382 -5.79 -24.70 0.19
CA SER A 382 -6.57 -25.19 -0.97
C SER A 382 -5.66 -25.45 -2.17
N VAL A 383 -4.73 -24.55 -2.46
CA VAL A 383 -3.75 -24.72 -3.54
C VAL A 383 -2.80 -25.89 -3.25
N SER A 384 -2.34 -26.04 -2.01
CA SER A 384 -1.48 -27.17 -1.62
C SER A 384 -2.16 -28.52 -1.85
N VAL A 385 -3.42 -28.67 -1.40
CA VAL A 385 -4.21 -29.89 -1.64
C VAL A 385 -4.48 -30.09 -3.13
N GLY A 386 -4.82 -29.02 -3.86
CA GLY A 386 -5.03 -29.07 -5.32
C GLY A 386 -3.81 -29.58 -6.08
N ILE A 387 -2.61 -29.13 -5.70
CA ILE A 387 -1.34 -29.59 -6.27
C ILE A 387 -1.09 -31.06 -5.93
N GLY A 388 -1.39 -31.48 -4.69
CA GLY A 388 -1.34 -32.88 -4.29
C GLY A 388 -2.23 -33.78 -5.13
N LEU A 389 -3.47 -33.34 -5.39
CA LEU A 389 -4.40 -34.06 -6.24
C LEU A 389 -3.90 -34.12 -7.69
N PHE A 390 -3.43 -33.00 -8.23
CA PHE A 390 -2.95 -32.91 -9.62
C PHE A 390 -1.73 -33.81 -9.87
N PHE A 391 -0.68 -33.67 -9.07
CA PHE A 391 0.55 -34.45 -9.22
C PHE A 391 0.43 -35.89 -8.70
N GLY A 392 -0.49 -36.15 -7.78
CA GLY A 392 -0.82 -37.50 -7.30
C GLY A 392 -1.69 -38.30 -8.28
N PHE A 393 -2.39 -37.65 -9.21
CA PHE A 393 -3.29 -38.31 -10.14
C PHE A 393 -2.58 -39.28 -11.09
N TYR A 394 -1.48 -38.85 -11.74
CA TYR A 394 -0.78 -39.69 -12.71
C TYR A 394 -0.25 -41.00 -12.10
N PRO A 395 0.47 -40.99 -10.95
CA PRO A 395 0.90 -42.20 -10.28
C PRO A 395 -0.27 -43.09 -9.81
N ALA A 396 -1.32 -42.48 -9.26
CA ALA A 396 -2.50 -43.21 -8.79
C ALA A 396 -3.23 -43.93 -9.94
N TRP A 397 -3.34 -43.25 -11.09
CA TRP A 397 -3.89 -43.83 -12.31
C TRP A 397 -3.03 -44.98 -12.83
N ASN A 398 -1.71 -44.81 -12.86
CA ASN A 398 -0.79 -45.87 -13.28
C ASN A 398 -0.88 -47.11 -12.36
N ALA A 399 -0.92 -46.90 -11.04
CA ALA A 399 -1.13 -47.96 -10.05
C ALA A 399 -2.43 -48.74 -10.29
N SER A 400 -3.51 -48.02 -10.61
CA SER A 400 -4.81 -48.62 -10.88
C SER A 400 -4.88 -49.44 -12.16
N ARG A 401 -3.87 -49.39 -13.04
CA ARG A 401 -3.80 -50.14 -14.30
C ARG A 401 -2.82 -51.32 -14.29
N LEU A 402 -2.12 -51.56 -13.17
CA LEU A 402 -1.23 -52.71 -13.03
C LEU A 402 -1.97 -54.04 -13.25
N ASN A 403 -1.42 -54.93 -14.06
CA ASN A 403 -1.98 -56.26 -14.30
C ASN A 403 -1.73 -57.15 -13.06
N PRO A 404 -2.75 -57.75 -12.44
CA PRO A 404 -2.59 -58.56 -11.23
C PRO A 404 -1.58 -59.71 -11.38
N ILE A 405 -1.50 -60.30 -12.57
CA ILE A 405 -0.61 -61.43 -12.86
C ILE A 405 0.86 -60.95 -12.90
N GLU A 406 1.12 -59.81 -13.53
CA GLU A 406 2.46 -59.22 -13.61
C GLU A 406 2.92 -58.71 -12.24
N ALA A 407 2.01 -58.06 -11.50
CA ALA A 407 2.28 -57.52 -10.17
C ALA A 407 2.59 -58.59 -9.10
N LEU A 408 2.11 -59.83 -9.29
CA LEU A 408 2.42 -60.97 -8.41
C LEU A 408 3.69 -61.72 -8.82
N ARG A 409 4.15 -61.52 -10.06
CA ARG A 409 5.33 -62.16 -10.64
C ARG A 409 6.61 -61.34 -10.46
N SER A 410 6.49 -60.02 -10.24
CA SER A 410 7.63 -59.18 -9.86
C SER A 410 8.16 -59.61 -8.48
N GLU A 411 9.42 -60.06 -8.42
CA GLU A 411 10.18 -60.25 -7.17
C GLU A 411 10.48 -58.91 -6.49
#